data_AF-A0AA42L7E1-F1
#
_entry.id   AF-A0AA42L7E1-F1
#
_cell.length_a   1.000
_cell.length_b   1.000
_cell.length_c   1.000
_cell.angle_alpha   90.00
_cell.angle_beta   90.00
_cell.angle_gamma   90.00
#
_symmetry.space_group_name_H-M   'P 1'
#
loop_
_entity.id
_entity.type
_entity.pdbx_description
1 polymer ?
#
loop_
_entity_poly.entity_id
_entity_poly.type
_entity_poly.pdbx_seq_one_letter_code
_entity_poly.pdbx_strand_id
1 'polypeptide(L)'
;MERKIITTHNFETFISENFKPFETAISECSEAAYQAAFSCDSARKLKNIVYLYKVSKKIPRLIGESDILYIGQTSTSFQARYARFASKISALQRNKKVHQHYGEIYISACAFEVLDSTLISAENRLLWHYYCNHAEYPPFNYTKAFRPALD
;
A
#
# COMPACT_ATOMS: atom_id res chain seq x y z
N MET A 1 -13.24 -18.13 3.69
CA MET A 1 -11.80 -17.89 3.47
C MET A 1 -11.15 -17.81 4.85
N GLU A 2 -10.07 -18.52 5.09
CA GLU A 2 -9.40 -18.56 6.41
C GLU A 2 -8.62 -17.26 6.64
N ARG A 3 -8.82 -16.60 7.78
CA ARG A 3 -8.05 -15.39 8.13
C ARG A 3 -6.61 -15.78 8.41
N LYS A 4 -5.66 -15.06 7.82
CA LYS A 4 -4.25 -15.34 8.05
C LYS A 4 -3.71 -14.53 9.23
N ILE A 5 -2.89 -15.17 10.06
CA ILE A 5 -2.30 -14.55 11.24
C ILE A 5 -1.11 -13.67 10.84
N ILE A 6 -1.16 -12.40 11.23
CA ILE A 6 -0.03 -11.46 11.13
C ILE A 6 0.59 -11.31 12.51
N THR A 7 1.91 -11.36 12.55
CA THR A 7 2.77 -11.16 13.70
C THR A 7 3.91 -10.24 13.30
N THR A 8 4.68 -9.74 14.26
CA THR A 8 5.88 -8.96 13.94
C THR A 8 6.87 -9.79 13.11
N HIS A 9 7.06 -11.08 13.45
CA HIS A 9 8.07 -11.94 12.82
C HIS A 9 7.75 -12.37 11.38
N ASN A 10 6.46 -12.42 11.00
CA ASN A 10 6.04 -12.87 9.67
C ASN A 10 5.50 -11.74 8.79
N PHE A 11 5.58 -10.48 9.22
CA PHE A 11 4.98 -9.35 8.51
C PHE A 11 5.45 -9.26 7.05
N GLU A 12 6.76 -9.25 6.81
CA GLU A 12 7.32 -9.17 5.45
C GLU A 12 6.92 -10.36 4.58
N THR A 13 7.01 -11.58 5.12
CA THR A 13 6.57 -12.80 4.43
C THR A 13 5.08 -12.73 4.09
N PHE A 14 4.25 -12.30 5.04
CA PHE A 14 2.82 -12.11 4.85
C PHE A 14 2.54 -11.14 3.70
N ILE A 15 3.24 -10.01 3.65
CA ILE A 15 3.10 -9.06 2.53
C ILE A 15 3.43 -9.76 1.21
N SER A 16 4.58 -10.44 1.13
CA SER A 16 5.04 -11.08 -0.12
C SER A 16 4.11 -12.18 -0.64
N GLU A 17 3.47 -12.94 0.25
CA GLU A 17 2.59 -14.04 -0.14
C GLU A 17 1.20 -13.57 -0.57
N ASN A 18 0.68 -12.54 0.10
CA ASN A 18 -0.74 -12.18 0.02
C ASN A 18 -1.02 -10.95 -0.83
N PHE A 19 -0.07 -10.02 -0.96
CA PHE A 19 -0.25 -8.83 -1.80
C PHE A 19 0.24 -9.08 -3.21
N LYS A 20 -0.68 -9.06 -4.18
CA LYS A 20 -0.34 -9.23 -5.58
C LYS A 20 -0.06 -7.88 -6.24
N PRO A 21 1.06 -7.72 -6.95
CA PRO A 21 1.37 -6.47 -7.64
C PRO A 21 0.40 -6.24 -8.79
N PHE A 22 0.13 -4.96 -9.07
CA PHE A 22 -0.53 -4.54 -10.29
C PHE A 22 0.40 -4.74 -11.48
N GLU A 23 -0.17 -4.86 -12.67
CA GLU A 23 0.60 -5.17 -13.89
C GLU A 23 1.49 -4.00 -14.34
N THR A 24 1.19 -2.80 -13.88
CA THR A 24 1.87 -1.58 -14.31
C THR A 24 2.44 -0.83 -13.11
N ALA A 25 3.77 -0.68 -13.12
CA ALA A 25 4.49 0.19 -12.22
C ALA A 25 4.34 1.65 -12.65
N ILE A 26 4.49 2.56 -11.70
CA ILE A 26 4.67 3.98 -11.95
C ILE A 26 6.18 4.16 -12.07
N SER A 27 6.70 4.21 -13.29
CA SER A 27 8.15 4.28 -13.56
C SER A 27 8.72 5.69 -13.37
N GLU A 28 7.89 6.71 -13.55
CA GLU A 28 8.28 8.12 -13.46
C GLU A 28 7.17 8.98 -12.85
N CYS A 29 7.55 10.19 -12.43
CA CYS A 29 6.62 11.15 -11.82
C CYS A 29 5.85 11.95 -12.88
N SER A 30 5.14 11.27 -13.78
CA SER A 30 4.35 11.87 -14.87
C SER A 30 2.88 11.45 -14.79
N GLU A 31 1.96 12.34 -15.21
CA GLU A 31 0.53 12.02 -15.22
C GLU A 31 0.23 10.74 -16.02
N ALA A 32 0.90 10.53 -17.14
CA ALA A 32 0.74 9.35 -17.98
C ALA A 32 1.11 8.04 -17.24
N ALA A 33 2.24 8.02 -16.51
CA ALA A 33 2.66 6.85 -15.74
C ALA A 33 1.66 6.53 -14.61
N TYR A 34 1.20 7.54 -13.89
CA TYR A 34 0.17 7.37 -12.85
C TYR A 34 -1.15 6.88 -13.46
N GLN A 35 -1.60 7.47 -14.57
CA GLN A 35 -2.84 7.10 -15.23
C GLN A 35 -2.80 5.65 -15.75
N ALA A 36 -1.66 5.21 -16.28
CA ALA A 36 -1.44 3.84 -16.73
C ALA A 36 -1.57 2.84 -15.56
N ALA A 37 -0.86 3.09 -14.45
CA ALA A 37 -0.96 2.25 -13.26
C ALA A 37 -2.36 2.24 -12.64
N PHE A 38 -3.05 3.38 -12.63
CA PHE A 38 -4.39 3.51 -12.06
C PHE A 38 -5.49 2.93 -12.96
N SER A 39 -5.18 2.61 -14.22
CA SER A 39 -6.13 2.07 -15.20
C SER A 39 -5.75 0.68 -15.71
N CYS A 40 -4.74 0.03 -15.13
CA CYS A 40 -4.39 -1.35 -15.43
C CYS A 40 -5.51 -2.34 -15.05
N ASP A 41 -5.36 -3.59 -15.45
CA ASP A 41 -6.38 -4.63 -15.26
C ASP A 41 -6.70 -4.86 -13.79
N SER A 42 -5.68 -4.99 -12.95
CA SER A 42 -5.85 -5.11 -11.50
C SER A 42 -6.58 -3.89 -10.91
N ALA A 43 -6.21 -2.67 -11.34
CA ALA A 43 -6.83 -1.45 -10.84
C ALA A 43 -8.33 -1.34 -11.21
N ARG A 44 -8.73 -1.88 -12.36
CA ARG A 44 -10.12 -1.90 -12.83
C ARG A 44 -10.97 -2.94 -12.12
N LYS A 45 -10.41 -4.14 -11.91
CA LYS A 45 -11.16 -5.33 -11.48
C LYS A 45 -11.23 -5.49 -9.96
N LEU A 46 -10.14 -5.24 -9.25
CA LEU A 46 -10.07 -5.47 -7.81
C LEU A 46 -10.93 -4.48 -7.04
N LYS A 47 -11.73 -4.99 -6.11
CA LYS A 47 -12.61 -4.25 -5.19
C LYS A 47 -12.48 -4.88 -3.80
N ASN A 48 -12.91 -4.17 -2.76
CA ASN A 48 -12.84 -4.67 -1.39
C ASN A 48 -11.41 -5.12 -1.04
N ILE A 49 -10.46 -4.20 -1.24
CA ILE A 49 -9.03 -4.48 -1.08
C ILE A 49 -8.37 -3.58 -0.04
N VAL A 50 -7.30 -4.10 0.54
CA VAL A 50 -6.22 -3.31 1.12
C VAL A 50 -5.10 -3.26 0.09
N TYR A 51 -4.49 -2.09 -0.12
CA TYR A 51 -3.43 -1.87 -1.08
C TYR A 51 -2.25 -1.15 -0.46
N LEU A 52 -1.09 -1.36 -1.08
CA LEU A 52 0.18 -0.78 -0.71
C LEU A 52 0.71 0.04 -1.88
N TYR A 53 1.26 1.21 -1.59
CA TYR A 53 2.25 1.83 -2.47
C TYR A 53 3.62 1.38 -1.99
N LYS A 54 4.41 0.78 -2.89
CA LYS A 54 5.74 0.25 -2.61
C LYS A 54 6.78 0.90 -3.52
N VAL A 55 8.05 0.91 -3.12
CA VAL A 55 9.16 1.42 -3.94
C VAL A 55 10.17 0.34 -4.28
N SER A 56 10.89 0.51 -5.39
CA SER A 56 11.92 -0.45 -5.82
C SER A 56 13.11 -0.57 -4.86
N LYS A 57 13.47 0.53 -4.17
CA LYS A 57 14.56 0.56 -3.19
C LYS A 57 13.98 0.78 -1.80
N LYS A 58 14.42 -0.04 -0.85
CA LYS A 58 14.00 0.09 0.56
C LYS A 58 14.37 1.46 1.11
N ILE A 59 13.51 1.94 2.00
CA ILE A 59 13.67 3.22 2.68
C ILE A 59 14.03 2.93 4.14
N PRO A 60 15.07 3.58 4.70
CA PRO A 60 15.37 3.48 6.12
C PRO A 60 14.16 3.85 6.99
N ARG A 61 14.00 3.13 8.09
CA ARG A 61 12.99 3.38 9.10
C ARG A 61 13.64 3.62 10.45
N LEU A 62 12.86 4.07 11.43
CA LEU A 62 13.34 4.15 12.82
C LEU A 62 13.88 2.79 13.30
N ILE A 63 13.23 1.69 12.87
CA ILE A 63 13.75 0.32 13.02
C ILE A 63 13.75 -0.38 11.66
N GLY A 64 14.94 -0.77 11.19
CA GLY A 64 15.14 -1.52 9.95
C GLY A 64 14.87 -0.70 8.70
N GLU A 65 14.36 -1.35 7.66
CA GLU A 65 14.03 -0.72 6.39
C GLU A 65 12.70 -1.27 5.86
N SER A 66 11.99 -0.46 5.06
CA SER A 66 10.74 -0.87 4.44
C SER A 66 10.61 -0.28 3.04
N ASP A 67 10.08 -1.06 2.11
CA ASP A 67 9.73 -0.59 0.77
C ASP A 67 8.30 0.00 0.70
N ILE A 68 7.53 -0.03 1.78
CA ILE A 68 6.15 0.46 1.81
C ILE A 68 6.12 1.97 2.11
N LEU A 69 5.44 2.73 1.24
CA LEU A 69 5.17 4.16 1.37
C LEU A 69 3.82 4.47 2.00
N TYR A 70 2.80 3.69 1.62
CA TYR A 70 1.42 3.93 2.00
C TYR A 70 0.67 2.61 2.11
N ILE A 71 -0.17 2.51 3.13
CA ILE A 71 -1.19 1.47 3.31
C ILE A 71 -2.55 2.16 3.23
N GLY A 72 -3.45 1.64 2.42
CA GLY A 72 -4.82 2.13 2.33
C GLY A 72 -5.81 1.04 1.95
N GLN A 73 -7.11 1.36 2.02
CA GLN A 73 -8.18 0.44 1.64
C GLN A 73 -9.17 1.07 0.67
N THR A 74 -9.94 0.25 -0.06
CA THR A 74 -11.08 0.69 -0.86
C THR A 74 -12.14 -0.39 -1.02
N SER A 75 -13.41 -0.01 -0.92
CA SER A 75 -14.56 -0.86 -1.27
C SER A 75 -14.86 -0.85 -2.77
N THR A 76 -14.58 0.26 -3.45
CA THR A 76 -14.70 0.38 -4.91
C THR A 76 -13.41 -0.05 -5.60
N SER A 77 -13.39 -0.06 -6.94
CA SER A 77 -12.16 -0.36 -7.66
C SER A 77 -11.08 0.69 -7.42
N PHE A 78 -9.82 0.26 -7.49
CA PHE A 78 -8.69 1.18 -7.33
C PHE A 78 -8.75 2.31 -8.36
N GLN A 79 -9.11 2.01 -9.61
CA GLN A 79 -9.33 3.00 -10.66
C GLN A 79 -10.41 4.02 -10.26
N ALA A 80 -11.57 3.56 -9.79
CA ALA A 80 -12.65 4.46 -9.38
C ALA A 80 -12.23 5.39 -8.23
N ARG A 81 -11.34 4.93 -7.35
CA ARG A 81 -10.77 5.73 -6.28
C ARG A 81 -9.73 6.74 -6.76
N TYR A 82 -8.81 6.36 -7.65
CA TYR A 82 -7.59 7.10 -7.91
C TYR A 82 -7.41 7.70 -9.30
N ALA A 83 -8.07 7.19 -10.36
CA ALA A 83 -7.79 7.60 -11.73
C ALA A 83 -7.94 9.12 -11.95
N ARG A 84 -9.02 9.72 -11.41
CA ARG A 84 -9.26 11.17 -11.48
C ARG A 84 -8.21 12.03 -10.78
N PHE A 85 -7.34 11.43 -9.96
CA PHE A 85 -6.31 12.12 -9.20
C PHE A 85 -4.91 11.93 -9.79
N ALA A 86 -4.75 11.25 -10.93
CA ALA A 86 -3.44 10.98 -11.53
C ALA A 86 -2.60 12.25 -11.71
N SER A 87 -3.19 13.28 -12.34
CA SER A 87 -2.55 14.59 -12.53
C SER A 87 -2.11 15.21 -11.20
N LYS A 88 -3.03 15.31 -10.23
CA LYS A 88 -2.75 15.88 -8.91
C LYS A 88 -1.64 15.13 -8.17
N ILE A 89 -1.65 13.79 -8.21
CA ILE A 89 -0.67 12.95 -7.51
C ILE A 89 0.70 13.05 -8.19
N SER A 90 0.75 13.07 -9.53
CA SER A 90 2.00 13.21 -10.28
C SER A 90 2.70 14.56 -10.05
N ALA A 91 1.95 15.61 -9.74
CA ALA A 91 2.50 16.94 -9.46
C ALA A 91 3.08 17.11 -8.04
N LEU A 92 2.90 16.13 -7.14
CA LEU A 92 3.35 16.26 -5.76
C LEU A 92 4.88 16.15 -5.66
N GLN A 93 5.53 17.17 -5.09
CA GLN A 93 6.98 17.19 -4.90
C GLN A 93 7.51 15.98 -4.10
N ARG A 94 6.73 15.48 -3.15
CA ARG A 94 7.11 14.28 -2.38
C ARG A 94 7.26 13.05 -3.28
N ASN A 95 6.39 12.89 -4.29
CA ASN A 95 6.44 11.76 -5.20
C ASN A 95 7.64 11.88 -6.14
N LYS A 96 7.94 13.08 -6.62
CA LYS A 96 9.18 13.36 -7.38
C LYS A 96 10.42 12.94 -6.61
N LYS A 97 10.52 13.33 -5.33
CA LYS A 97 11.64 12.94 -4.45
C LYS A 97 11.70 11.43 -4.25
N VAL A 98 10.55 10.78 -4.07
CA VAL A 98 10.47 9.32 -3.98
C VAL A 98 11.05 8.65 -5.22
N HIS A 99 10.65 9.07 -6.43
CA HIS A 99 11.21 8.50 -7.66
C HIS A 99 12.73 8.70 -7.77
N GLN A 100 13.21 9.90 -7.42
CA GLN A 100 14.64 10.23 -7.49
C GLN A 100 15.49 9.38 -6.54
N HIS A 101 15.02 9.12 -5.32
CA HIS A 101 15.81 8.44 -4.30
C HIS A 101 15.54 6.94 -4.22
N TYR A 102 14.30 6.51 -4.43
CA TYR A 102 13.84 5.15 -4.16
C TYR A 102 13.32 4.39 -5.39
N GLY A 103 13.36 5.04 -6.57
CA GLY A 103 13.03 4.46 -7.86
C GLY A 103 11.53 4.31 -8.11
N GLU A 104 11.14 3.31 -8.90
CA GLU A 104 9.76 3.11 -9.34
C GLU A 104 8.83 2.86 -8.16
N ILE A 105 7.56 3.25 -8.34
CA ILE A 105 6.49 2.97 -7.38
C ILE A 105 5.61 1.85 -7.93
N TYR A 106 5.40 0.81 -7.13
CA TYR A 106 4.50 -0.31 -7.41
C TYR A 106 3.25 -0.20 -6.54
N ILE A 107 2.14 -0.70 -7.07
CA ILE A 107 0.93 -0.90 -6.30
C ILE A 107 0.74 -2.39 -6.15
N SER A 108 0.42 -2.86 -4.94
CA SER A 108 0.05 -4.25 -4.70
C SER A 108 -1.17 -4.30 -3.80
N ALA A 109 -2.02 -5.30 -3.96
CA ALA A 109 -3.26 -5.41 -3.19
C ALA A 109 -3.58 -6.85 -2.77
N CYS A 110 -4.38 -6.97 -1.72
CA CYS A 110 -5.03 -8.21 -1.32
C CYS A 110 -6.50 -7.95 -0.98
N ALA A 111 -7.34 -8.97 -1.06
CA ALA A 111 -8.71 -8.90 -0.54
C ALA A 111 -8.68 -8.63 0.98
N PHE A 112 -9.56 -7.76 1.47
CA PHE A 112 -9.53 -7.38 2.90
C PHE A 112 -9.85 -8.57 3.81
N GLU A 113 -10.62 -9.54 3.32
CA GLU A 113 -11.03 -10.75 4.04
C GLU A 113 -9.85 -11.67 4.39
N VAL A 114 -8.71 -11.51 3.73
CA VAL A 114 -7.45 -12.18 4.10
C VAL A 114 -6.96 -11.67 5.47
N LEU A 115 -7.22 -10.39 5.76
CA LEU A 115 -6.72 -9.66 6.92
C LEU A 115 -7.74 -9.63 8.06
N ASP A 116 -9.00 -9.31 7.76
CA ASP A 116 -10.05 -9.09 8.75
C ASP A 116 -11.47 -9.11 8.15
N SER A 117 -12.47 -8.93 9.01
CA SER A 117 -13.91 -8.89 8.74
C SER A 117 -14.41 -7.58 8.14
N THR A 118 -13.65 -6.48 8.23
CA THR A 118 -14.01 -5.19 7.63
C THR A 118 -12.79 -4.50 7.02
N LEU A 119 -13.01 -3.66 6.01
CA LEU A 119 -11.95 -2.87 5.37
C LEU A 119 -11.16 -2.00 6.37
N ILE A 120 -11.86 -1.36 7.31
CA ILE A 120 -11.24 -0.49 8.32
C ILE A 120 -10.38 -1.32 9.28
N SER A 121 -10.89 -2.46 9.75
CA SER A 121 -10.12 -3.34 10.65
C SER A 121 -8.91 -3.94 9.93
N ALA A 122 -9.08 -4.35 8.66
CA ALA A 122 -8.00 -4.86 7.83
C ALA A 122 -6.86 -3.84 7.62
N GLU A 123 -7.19 -2.58 7.30
CA GLU A 123 -6.21 -1.48 7.17
C GLU A 123 -5.50 -1.22 8.51
N ASN A 124 -6.26 -1.10 9.61
CA ASN A 124 -5.71 -0.85 10.94
C ASN A 124 -4.80 -1.99 11.41
N ARG A 125 -5.18 -3.25 11.16
CA ARG A 125 -4.37 -4.42 11.48
C ARG A 125 -3.02 -4.34 10.79
N LEU A 126 -3.00 -4.02 9.50
CA LEU A 126 -1.76 -3.91 8.75
C LEU A 126 -0.89 -2.74 9.20
N LEU A 127 -1.50 -1.57 9.44
CA LEU A 127 -0.80 -0.40 9.99
C LEU A 127 -0.21 -0.67 11.38
N TRP A 128 -0.93 -1.40 12.23
CA TRP A 128 -0.44 -1.79 13.55
C TRP A 128 0.79 -2.69 13.45
N HIS A 129 0.75 -3.72 12.61
CA HIS A 129 1.90 -4.61 12.44
C HIS A 129 3.08 -3.91 11.77
N TYR A 130 2.83 -2.98 10.85
CA TYR A 130 3.86 -2.09 10.33
C TYR A 130 4.54 -1.30 11.44
N TYR A 131 3.73 -0.67 12.30
CA TYR A 131 4.21 0.11 13.44
C TYR A 131 5.01 -0.76 14.43
N CYS A 132 4.57 -1.99 14.72
CA CYS A 132 5.33 -2.91 15.56
C CYS A 132 6.71 -3.28 14.99
N ASN A 133 6.86 -3.33 13.66
CA ASN A 133 8.12 -3.66 13.01
C ASN A 133 9.07 -2.47 12.88
N HIS A 134 8.52 -1.26 12.70
CA HIS A 134 9.31 -0.09 12.32
C HIS A 134 9.30 1.05 13.35
N ALA A 135 8.47 0.95 14.39
CA ALA A 135 8.21 1.99 15.41
C ALA A 135 7.70 3.33 14.84
N GLU A 136 7.24 3.34 13.59
CA GLU A 136 6.63 4.47 12.90
C GLU A 136 5.62 4.00 11.84
N TYR A 137 4.81 4.93 11.32
CA TYR A 137 3.87 4.64 10.22
C TYR A 137 4.55 4.78 8.85
N PRO A 138 3.99 4.20 7.78
CA PRO A 138 4.53 4.43 6.45
C PRO A 138 4.58 5.94 6.12
N PRO A 139 5.59 6.42 5.37
CA PRO A 139 5.85 7.85 5.17
C PRO A 139 4.66 8.69 4.67
N PHE A 140 3.71 8.09 3.95
CA PHE A 140 2.53 8.78 3.40
C PHE A 140 1.24 8.54 4.21
N ASN A 141 1.28 7.76 5.29
CA ASN A 141 0.17 7.59 6.22
C ASN A 141 0.22 8.68 7.29
N TYR A 142 -0.60 9.72 7.13
CA TYR A 142 -0.70 10.82 8.09
C TYR A 142 -1.65 10.53 9.27
N THR A 143 -2.48 9.49 9.15
CA THR A 143 -3.42 9.05 10.18
C THR A 143 -2.78 7.98 11.06
N LYS A 144 -2.87 8.15 12.38
CA LYS A 144 -2.47 7.12 13.35
C LYS A 144 -3.52 6.00 13.37
N ALA A 145 -3.09 4.75 13.23
CA ALA A 145 -3.95 3.59 13.48
C ALA A 145 -4.23 3.42 14.98
N PHE A 146 -5.34 2.76 15.29
CA PHE A 146 -5.65 2.31 16.64
C PHE A 146 -5.21 0.85 16.81
N ARG A 147 -4.84 0.45 18.04
CA ARG A 147 -4.54 -0.95 18.35
C ARG A 147 -5.77 -1.81 17.99
N PRO A 148 -5.64 -2.84 17.14
CA PRO A 148 -6.74 -3.75 16.83
C PRO A 148 -7.24 -4.44 18.11
N ALA A 149 -8.53 -4.76 18.19
CA ALA A 149 -9.02 -5.68 19.20
C ALA A 149 -8.28 -7.02 19.02
N LEU A 150 -7.68 -7.53 20.10
CA LEU A 150 -7.05 -8.86 20.06
C LEU A 150 -8.17 -9.90 20.02
N ASP A 151 -8.05 -10.86 19.12
CA ASP A 151 -8.76 -12.15 19.20
C ASP A 151 -8.19 -12.97 20.37
#